data_AF-A0AAJ5VJT7-F1
#
_entry.id   AF-A0AAJ5VJT7-F1
#
_cell.length_a   1.000
_cell.length_b   1.000
_cell.length_c   1.000
_cell.angle_alpha   90.00
_cell.angle_beta   90.00
_cell.angle_gamma   90.00
#
_symmetry.space_group_name_H-M   'P 1'
#
loop_
_entity.id
_entity.type
_entity.pdbx_description
1 polymer ?
#
loop_
_entity_poly.entity_id
_entity_poly.type
_entity_poly.pdbx_seq_one_letter_code
_entity_poly.pdbx_strand_id
1 'polypeptide(L)'
;MVSLDVGGLGEFLREQRRAARLSLRQLADAAGVSNPYLSQIERGLRKPSAEILQQLAKALRISAETLYVQAGILDERERAEAETRAVLLADPTLTARQKEVLLQIYDSFRRENGIPVEDD
;
A
#
# COMPACT_ATOMS: atom_id res chain seq x y z
N MET A 1 5.95 -16.64 -12.22
CA MET A 1 6.03 -15.18 -12.45
C MET A 1 4.63 -14.58 -12.45
N VAL A 2 4.19 -13.98 -11.34
CA VAL A 2 2.95 -13.18 -11.33
C VAL A 2 3.38 -11.73 -11.38
N SER A 3 3.21 -11.12 -12.55
CA SER A 3 3.35 -9.69 -12.74
C SER A 3 2.27 -9.01 -11.90
N LEU A 4 2.64 -8.39 -10.77
CA LEU A 4 1.77 -7.48 -10.02
C LEU A 4 1.42 -6.32 -10.95
N ASP A 5 0.23 -6.41 -11.54
CA ASP A 5 -0.18 -5.58 -12.65
C ASP A 5 -0.37 -4.12 -12.20
N VAL A 6 0.25 -3.22 -12.94
CA VAL A 6 0.07 -1.76 -12.86
C VAL A 6 -1.39 -1.37 -13.18
N GLY A 7 -2.24 -2.33 -13.56
CA GLY A 7 -3.69 -2.20 -13.72
C GLY A 7 -4.50 -1.96 -12.44
N GLY A 8 -4.08 -2.48 -11.27
CA GLY A 8 -4.90 -2.44 -10.05
C GLY A 8 -5.22 -1.03 -9.53
N LEU A 9 -4.19 -0.19 -9.39
CA LEU A 9 -4.36 1.19 -8.91
C LEU A 9 -5.22 2.05 -9.83
N GLY A 10 -4.99 1.98 -11.14
CA GLY A 10 -5.68 2.83 -12.11
C GLY A 10 -7.18 2.52 -12.18
N GLU A 11 -7.51 1.23 -12.21
CA GLU A 11 -8.89 0.76 -12.14
C GLU A 11 -9.54 1.13 -10.81
N PHE A 12 -8.88 0.87 -9.69
CA PHE A 12 -9.36 1.23 -8.34
C PHE A 12 -9.67 2.73 -8.24
N LEU A 13 -8.77 3.61 -8.68
CA LEU A 13 -8.99 5.06 -8.68
C LEU A 13 -10.21 5.45 -9.51
N ARG A 14 -10.39 4.83 -10.68
CA ARG A 14 -11.54 5.07 -11.55
C ARG A 14 -12.85 4.64 -10.89
N GLU A 15 -12.85 3.51 -10.19
CA GLU A 15 -14.01 3.02 -9.43
C GLU A 15 -14.36 3.95 -8.26
N GLN A 16 -13.38 4.33 -7.44
CA GLN A 16 -13.58 5.25 -6.32
C GLN A 16 -14.10 6.60 -6.80
N ARG A 17 -13.57 7.13 -7.90
CA ARG A 17 -14.05 8.38 -8.51
C ARG A 17 -15.53 8.27 -8.93
N ARG A 18 -15.90 7.16 -9.57
CA ARG A 18 -17.30 6.91 -10.00
C ARG A 18 -18.24 6.72 -8.81
N ALA A 19 -17.80 6.02 -7.76
CA ALA A 19 -18.55 5.86 -6.53
C ALA A 19 -18.80 7.21 -5.83
N ALA A 20 -17.79 8.09 -5.85
CA ALA A 20 -17.91 9.47 -5.38
C ALA A 20 -18.70 10.40 -6.34
N ARG A 21 -19.17 9.88 -7.48
CA ARG A 21 -19.90 10.63 -8.54
C ARG A 21 -19.13 11.84 -9.08
N LEU A 22 -17.81 11.75 -9.11
CA LEU A 22 -16.94 12.80 -9.63
C LEU A 22 -16.62 12.55 -11.12
N SER A 23 -16.70 13.60 -11.93
CA SER A 23 -16.05 13.61 -13.24
C SER A 23 -14.52 13.58 -13.07
N LEU A 24 -13.81 13.17 -14.13
CA LEU A 24 -12.35 13.19 -14.15
C LEU A 24 -11.80 14.60 -13.87
N ARG A 25 -12.47 15.64 -14.39
CA ARG A 25 -12.08 17.04 -14.16
C ARG A 25 -12.26 17.46 -12.71
N GLN A 26 -13.40 17.13 -12.09
CA GLN A 26 -13.63 17.46 -10.69
C GLN A 26 -12.62 16.79 -9.75
N LEU A 27 -12.27 15.52 -9.99
CA LEU A 27 -11.24 14.86 -9.18
C LEU A 27 -9.85 15.49 -9.40
N ALA A 28 -9.49 15.79 -10.65
CA ALA A 28 -8.23 16.44 -10.97
C ALA A 28 -8.10 17.81 -10.28
N ASP A 29 -9.15 18.63 -10.37
CA ASP A 29 -9.20 19.96 -9.74
C ASP A 29 -9.12 19.83 -8.20
N ALA A 30 -9.85 18.89 -7.60
CA ALA A 30 -9.85 18.67 -6.15
C ALA A 30 -8.52 18.12 -5.62
N ALA A 31 -7.81 17.32 -6.42
CA ALA A 31 -6.50 16.77 -6.08
C ALA A 31 -5.34 17.71 -6.47
N GLY A 32 -5.60 18.84 -7.14
CA GLY A 32 -4.54 19.76 -7.56
C GLY A 32 -3.65 19.22 -8.69
N VAL A 33 -4.16 18.31 -9.52
CA VAL A 33 -3.43 17.70 -10.63
C VAL A 33 -4.05 18.04 -11.98
N SER A 34 -3.31 17.89 -13.06
CA SER A 34 -3.88 18.11 -14.39
C SER A 34 -4.80 16.96 -14.81
N ASN A 35 -5.89 17.29 -15.51
CA ASN A 35 -6.83 16.30 -16.06
C ASN A 35 -6.15 15.26 -16.97
N PRO A 36 -5.22 15.64 -17.89
CA PRO A 36 -4.49 14.66 -18.69
C PRO A 36 -3.63 13.71 -17.85
N TYR A 37 -3.02 14.20 -16.77
CA TYR A 37 -2.19 13.37 -15.89
C TYR A 37 -3.04 12.35 -15.12
N LEU A 38 -4.17 12.77 -14.55
CA LEU A 38 -5.12 11.85 -13.91
C LEU A 38 -5.67 10.80 -14.89
N SER A 39 -5.96 11.20 -16.13
CA SER A 39 -6.35 10.27 -17.20
C SER A 39 -5.29 9.20 -17.48
N GLN A 40 -4.01 9.56 -17.43
CA GLN A 40 -2.92 8.60 -17.62
C GLN A 40 -2.79 7.65 -16.43
N ILE A 41 -3.01 8.12 -15.20
CA ILE A 41 -3.01 7.30 -13.99
C ILE A 41 -4.14 6.26 -14.03
N GLU A 42 -5.39 6.68 -14.30
CA GLU A 42 -6.54 5.75 -14.34
C GLU A 42 -6.44 4.68 -15.44
N ARG A 43 -5.57 4.89 -16.43
CA ARG A 43 -5.29 3.93 -17.51
C ARG A 43 -4.03 3.09 -17.26
N GLY A 44 -3.38 3.24 -16.11
CA GLY A 44 -2.12 2.56 -15.79
C GLY A 44 -0.92 3.03 -16.61
N LEU A 45 -1.02 4.14 -17.34
CA LEU A 45 0.05 4.66 -18.21
C LEU A 45 1.10 5.48 -17.44
N ARG A 46 0.77 5.91 -16.22
CA ARG A 46 1.67 6.66 -15.34
C ARG A 46 1.53 6.17 -13.90
N LYS A 47 2.68 5.98 -13.26
CA LYS A 47 2.75 5.73 -11.82
C LYS A 47 2.77 7.08 -11.08
N PRO A 48 1.80 7.36 -10.18
CA PRO A 48 1.82 8.56 -9.35
C PRO A 48 2.88 8.47 -8.25
N SER A 49 3.36 9.61 -7.76
CA SER A 49 4.20 9.67 -6.55
C SER A 49 3.35 9.49 -5.29
N ALA A 50 4.00 9.24 -4.14
CA ALA A 50 3.32 9.17 -2.85
C ALA A 50 2.55 10.47 -2.52
N GLU A 51 3.11 11.63 -2.85
CA GLU A 51 2.44 12.92 -2.67
C GLU A 51 1.15 13.02 -3.48
N ILE A 52 1.18 12.62 -4.76
CA ILE A 52 -0.01 12.60 -5.62
C ILE A 52 -1.06 11.63 -5.06
N LEU A 53 -0.65 10.46 -4.56
CA LEU A 53 -1.56 9.51 -3.93
C LEU A 53 -2.22 10.10 -2.67
N GLN A 54 -1.50 10.85 -1.84
CA GLN A 54 -2.09 11.54 -0.69
C GLN A 54 -3.14 12.58 -1.13
N GLN A 55 -2.84 13.37 -2.16
CA GLN A 55 -3.78 14.37 -2.69
C GLN A 55 -5.05 13.71 -3.25
N LEU A 56 -4.89 12.61 -4.00
CA LEU A 56 -6.02 11.83 -4.52
C LEU A 56 -6.84 11.19 -3.40
N ALA A 57 -6.19 10.60 -2.40
CA ALA A 57 -6.87 10.03 -1.23
C ALA A 57 -7.69 11.08 -0.49
N LYS A 58 -7.13 12.27 -0.28
CA LYS A 58 -7.83 13.39 0.36
C LYS A 58 -9.03 13.84 -0.47
N ALA A 59 -8.88 13.97 -1.79
CA ALA A 59 -9.97 14.36 -2.69
C ALA A 59 -11.11 13.33 -2.73
N LEU A 60 -10.76 12.04 -2.68
CA LEU A 60 -11.71 10.91 -2.65
C LEU A 60 -12.24 10.60 -1.24
N ARG A 61 -11.67 11.21 -0.19
CA ARG A 61 -11.99 10.96 1.23
C ARG A 61 -11.79 9.50 1.63
N ILE A 62 -10.71 8.88 1.16
CA ILE A 62 -10.28 7.53 1.52
C ILE A 62 -8.89 7.55 2.17
N SER A 63 -8.47 6.42 2.74
CA SER A 63 -7.12 6.30 3.29
C SER A 63 -6.06 6.33 2.18
N ALA A 64 -5.00 7.13 2.36
CA ALA A 64 -3.84 7.12 1.48
C ALA A 64 -3.13 5.76 1.50
N GLU A 65 -3.20 5.06 2.63
CA GLU A 65 -2.65 3.71 2.80
C GLU A 65 -3.27 2.73 1.80
N THR A 66 -4.59 2.79 1.60
CA THR A 66 -5.28 1.95 0.61
C THR A 66 -4.71 2.17 -0.79
N LEU A 67 -4.42 3.43 -1.14
CA LEU A 67 -3.80 3.74 -2.44
C LEU A 67 -2.34 3.29 -2.50
N TYR A 68 -1.59 3.31 -1.41
CA TYR A 68 -0.21 2.81 -1.40
C TYR A 68 -0.13 1.30 -1.59
N VAL A 69 -1.05 0.54 -0.98
CA VAL A 69 -1.15 -0.91 -1.21
C VAL A 69 -1.48 -1.17 -2.68
N GLN A 70 -2.50 -0.50 -3.23
CA GLN A 70 -2.86 -0.66 -4.65
C GLN A 70 -1.74 -0.22 -5.61
N ALA A 71 -0.93 0.76 -5.20
CA ALA A 71 0.24 1.21 -5.96
C ALA A 71 1.48 0.30 -5.81
N GLY A 72 1.44 -0.69 -4.92
CA GLY A 72 2.59 -1.51 -4.55
C GLY A 72 3.72 -0.73 -3.87
N ILE A 73 3.40 0.45 -3.31
CA ILE A 73 4.33 1.30 -2.56
C ILE A 73 4.45 0.84 -1.11
N LEU A 74 3.33 0.35 -0.54
CA LEU A 74 3.32 -0.31 0.75
C LEU A 74 3.18 -1.81 0.47
N ASP A 75 4.21 -2.59 0.76
CA ASP A 75 4.07 -4.04 0.72
C ASP A 75 3.18 -4.44 1.91
N GLU A 76 2.06 -5.08 1.60
CA GLU A 76 1.12 -5.59 2.60
C GLU A 76 1.82 -6.55 3.58
N ARG A 77 2.92 -7.19 3.15
CA ARG A 77 3.82 -7.97 4.00
C ARG A 77 4.59 -7.14 5.02
N GLU A 78 5.11 -5.98 4.64
CA GLU A 78 5.85 -5.09 5.55
C GLU A 78 4.92 -4.49 6.61
N ARG A 79 3.68 -4.16 6.22
CA ARG A 79 2.64 -3.72 7.16
C ARG A 79 2.27 -4.83 8.15
N ALA A 80 1.95 -6.02 7.65
CA ALA A 80 1.60 -7.16 8.49
C ALA A 80 2.76 -7.53 9.46
N GLU A 81 4.00 -7.36 9.02
CA GLU A 81 5.19 -7.52 9.84
C GLU A 81 5.27 -6.50 10.98
N ALA A 82 5.12 -5.22 10.66
CA ALA A 82 5.12 -4.15 11.66
C ALA A 82 3.99 -4.33 12.70
N GLU A 83 2.79 -4.71 12.25
CA GLU A 83 1.64 -5.00 13.12
C GLU A 83 1.92 -6.20 14.05
N THR A 84 2.47 -7.29 13.53
CA THR A 84 2.80 -8.49 14.33
C THR A 84 3.84 -8.16 15.41
N ARG A 85 4.90 -7.43 15.06
CA ARG A 85 5.93 -7.00 16.03
C ARG A 85 5.35 -6.08 17.11
N ALA A 86 4.45 -5.16 16.74
CA ALA A 86 3.78 -4.29 17.68
C ALA A 86 2.91 -5.06 18.69
N VAL A 87 2.17 -6.07 18.23
CA VAL A 87 1.35 -6.94 19.10
C VAL A 87 2.23 -7.70 20.11
N LEU A 88 3.33 -8.31 19.65
CA LEU A 88 4.28 -9.02 20.53
C LEU A 88 4.88 -8.10 21.61
N LEU A 89 5.22 -6.86 21.24
CA LEU A 89 5.77 -5.88 22.17
C LEU A 89 4.74 -5.36 23.18
N ALA A 90 3.47 -5.24 22.77
CA ALA A 90 2.39 -4.72 23.60
C ALA A 90 1.82 -5.74 24.59
N ASP A 91 2.09 -7.04 24.42
CA ASP A 91 1.57 -8.10 25.28
C ASP A 91 2.01 -7.92 26.75
N PRO A 92 1.09 -7.68 27.71
CA PRO A 92 1.44 -7.47 29.11
C PRO A 92 1.80 -8.76 29.86
N THR A 93 1.49 -9.93 29.30
CA THR A 93 1.75 -11.24 29.91
C THR A 93 3.18 -11.72 29.66
N LEU A 94 3.90 -11.10 28.73
CA LEU A 94 5.26 -11.42 28.37
C LEU A 94 6.26 -10.51 29.10
N THR A 95 7.29 -11.11 29.67
CA THR A 95 8.46 -10.38 30.18
C THR A 95 9.27 -9.79 29.02
N ALA A 96 10.09 -8.76 29.30
CA ALA A 96 10.98 -8.16 28.30
C ALA A 96 11.86 -9.21 27.61
N ARG A 97 12.39 -10.18 28.37
CA ARG A 97 13.22 -11.26 27.82
C ARG A 97 12.43 -12.20 26.91
N GLN A 98 11.20 -12.54 27.25
CA GLN A 98 10.34 -13.39 26.40
C GLN A 98 9.98 -12.68 25.09
N LYS A 99 9.73 -11.36 25.14
CA LYS A 99 9.50 -10.53 23.95
C LYS A 99 10.71 -10.53 23.02
N GLU A 100 11.92 -10.33 23.56
CA GLU A 100 13.16 -10.41 22.78
C GLU A 100 13.31 -11.75 22.06
N VAL A 101 13.10 -12.86 22.76
CA VAL A 101 13.24 -14.22 22.19
C VAL A 101 12.20 -14.46 21.09
N LEU A 102 10.94 -14.08 21.32
CA LEU A 102 9.89 -14.24 20.31
C LEU A 102 10.15 -13.42 19.05
N LEU A 103 10.62 -12.17 19.21
CA LEU A 103 11.02 -11.32 18.08
C LEU A 103 12.22 -11.92 17.33
N GLN A 104 13.22 -12.48 18.03
CA GLN A 104 14.35 -13.14 17.40
C GLN A 104 13.92 -14.37 16.58
N ILE A 105 13.03 -15.21 17.12
CA ILE A 105 12.50 -16.38 16.41
C ILE A 105 11.68 -15.94 15.18
N TYR A 106 10.81 -14.96 15.37
CA TYR A 106 10.02 -14.38 14.30
C TYR A 106 10.90 -13.82 13.16
N ASP A 107 11.89 -13.00 13.51
CA ASP A 107 12.85 -12.40 12.55
C ASP A 107 13.73 -13.49 11.88
N SER A 108 13.95 -14.64 12.54
CA SER A 108 14.64 -15.79 11.94
C SER A 108 13.79 -16.47 10.87
N PHE A 109 12.55 -16.84 11.18
CA PHE A 109 11.64 -17.45 10.22
C PHE A 109 11.32 -16.53 9.04
N ARG A 110 11.22 -15.22 9.28
CA ARG A 110 11.01 -14.24 8.21
C ARG A 110 12.18 -14.17 7.25
N ARG A 111 13.43 -14.18 7.75
CA ARG A 111 14.62 -14.23 6.89
C ARG A 111 14.67 -15.51 6.06
N GLU A 112 14.39 -16.65 6.67
CA GLU A 112 14.35 -17.94 5.97
C GLU A 112 13.31 -17.96 4.84
N ASN A 113 12.11 -17.42 5.09
CA ASN A 113 11.05 -17.30 4.09
C ASN A 113 11.29 -16.19 3.04
N GLY A 114 12.21 -15.27 3.31
CA GLY A 114 12.56 -14.13 2.44
C GLY A 114 13.76 -14.37 1.54
N ILE A 115 14.49 -15.48 1.72
CA ILE A 115 15.51 -15.94 0.79
C ILE A 115 14.78 -16.46 -0.45
N PRO A 116 15.02 -15.91 -1.66
CA PRO A 116 14.56 -16.58 -2.87
C PRO A 116 15.25 -17.95 -2.88
N VAL A 117 14.46 -19.03 -2.87
CA VAL A 117 14.99 -20.35 -3.20
C VAL A 117 15.50 -20.23 -4.64
N GLU A 118 16.82 -20.18 -4.82
CA GLU A 118 17.43 -20.36 -6.13
C GLU A 118 17.12 -21.81 -6.51
N ASP A 119 16.13 -22.00 -7.39
CA ASP A 119 15.79 -23.29 -7.98
C ASP A 119 17.02 -23.77 -8.78
N ASP A 120 17.64 -24.86 -8.29
CA ASP A 120 18.68 -25.65 -8.97
C ASP A 120 18.05 -26.70 -9.92
#